data_AF-A0A970RXB8-F1
#
_entry.id   AF-A0A970RXB8-F1
#
_cell.length_a   1.000
_cell.length_b   1.000
_cell.length_c   1.000
_cell.angle_alpha   90.00
_cell.angle_beta   90.00
_cell.angle_gamma   90.00
#
_symmetry.space_group_name_H-M   'P 1'
#
loop_
_entity.id
_entity.type
_entity.pdbx_description
1 polymer ?
#
loop_
_entity_poly.entity_id
_entity_poly.type
_entity_poly.pdbx_seq_one_letter_code
_entity_poly.pdbx_strand_id
1 'polypeptide(L)'
;MFWHQDTLFLFTKDRSQPLTGFCRMYKLPAIPGDQVAVYAGQIYLGTTISSARVTAADRHSSSGKIVLLVQERLIVFSNYPGNRFLDGEQTEYGFTTKPGQAEGILFVSANSLYMTEESNNSSRGRLYEIRLRNGSSGN
;
A
#
# COMPACT_ATOMS: atom_id res chain seq x y z
N MET A 1 -0.30 2.21 6.70
CA MET A 1 -0.04 3.59 7.16
C MET A 1 1.46 3.76 7.16
N PHE A 2 1.96 4.96 6.86
CA PHE A 2 3.35 5.31 7.13
C PHE A 2 3.43 6.71 7.76
N TRP A 3 4.56 7.01 8.37
CA TRP A 3 4.90 8.34 8.88
C TRP A 3 5.83 9.07 7.90
N HIS A 4 5.63 10.36 7.72
CA HIS A 4 6.53 11.23 6.97
C HIS A 4 6.34 12.70 7.42
N GLN A 5 7.43 13.39 7.76
CA GLN A 5 7.43 14.82 8.08
C GLN A 5 6.33 15.20 9.09
N ASP A 6 6.39 14.60 10.28
CA ASP A 6 5.45 14.85 11.39
C ASP A 6 3.97 14.59 11.05
N THR A 7 3.71 13.79 10.00
CA THR A 7 2.37 13.44 9.54
C THR A 7 2.26 11.93 9.35
N LEU A 8 1.19 11.36 9.90
CA LEU A 8 0.74 10.00 9.61
C LEU A 8 -0.16 10.02 8.37
N PHE A 9 0.13 9.14 7.42
CA PHE A 9 -0.66 8.93 6.22
C PHE A 9 -1.42 7.62 6.34
N LEU A 10 -2.75 7.74 6.45
CA LEU A 10 -3.68 6.64 6.65
C LEU A 10 -4.32 6.26 5.33
N PHE A 11 -4.48 4.96 5.08
CA PHE A 11 -5.11 4.42 3.88
C PHE A 11 -6.25 3.51 4.31
N THR A 12 -7.46 3.73 3.80
CA THR A 12 -8.63 2.96 4.22
C THR A 12 -8.68 1.60 3.55
N LYS A 13 -9.03 0.57 4.32
CA LYS A 13 -9.46 -0.72 3.78
C LYS A 13 -10.92 -0.63 3.37
N ASP A 14 -11.25 -0.88 2.10
CA ASP A 14 -12.64 -0.81 1.66
C ASP A 14 -13.49 -1.95 2.29
N ARG A 15 -14.39 -1.57 3.21
CA ARG A 15 -15.36 -2.45 3.87
C ARG A 15 -16.80 -2.07 3.53
N SER A 16 -17.01 -1.21 2.54
CA SER A 16 -18.34 -0.75 2.13
C SER A 16 -19.22 -1.89 1.62
N GLN A 17 -20.54 -1.69 1.74
CA GLN A 17 -21.57 -2.59 1.23
C GLN A 17 -22.67 -1.74 0.56
N PRO A 18 -22.81 -1.76 -0.78
CA PRO A 18 -21.97 -2.49 -1.74
C PRO A 18 -20.52 -1.96 -1.78
N LEU A 19 -19.58 -2.79 -2.25
CA LEU A 19 -18.18 -2.43 -2.37
C LEU A 19 -17.99 -1.27 -3.37
N THR A 20 -17.33 -0.20 -2.94
CA THR A 20 -17.08 0.99 -3.77
C THR A 20 -15.81 0.88 -4.61
N GLY A 21 -14.84 0.09 -4.16
CA GLY A 21 -13.53 -0.06 -4.78
C GLY A 21 -12.50 1.01 -4.42
N PHE A 22 -12.87 1.99 -3.59
CA PHE A 22 -12.02 3.13 -3.27
C PHE A 22 -11.19 2.92 -2.00
N CYS A 23 -9.89 3.13 -2.12
CA CYS A 23 -9.01 3.44 -0.99
C CYS A 23 -8.91 4.96 -0.86
N ARG A 24 -9.23 5.49 0.31
CA ARG A 24 -9.08 6.91 0.66
C ARG A 24 -7.81 7.11 1.48
N MET A 25 -7.10 8.19 1.19
CA MET A 25 -5.94 8.63 1.95
C MET A 25 -6.33 9.78 2.87
N TYR A 26 -5.87 9.73 4.12
CA TYR A 26 -6.02 10.80 5.09
C TYR A 26 -4.66 11.16 5.70
N LYS A 27 -4.54 12.42 6.13
CA LYS A 27 -3.38 12.94 6.88
C LYS A 27 -3.78 13.21 8.32
N LEU A 28 -2.90 12.86 9.26
CA LEU A 28 -3.08 13.11 10.68
C LEU A 28 -1.76 13.62 11.27
N PRO A 29 -1.75 14.73 12.03
CA PRO A 29 -0.54 15.18 12.73
C PRO A 29 0.02 14.07 13.64
N ALA A 30 1.33 13.87 13.64
CA ALA A 30 2.02 12.89 14.47
C ALA A 30 2.34 13.45 15.87
N ILE A 31 1.34 14.06 16.51
CA ILE A 31 1.43 14.61 17.87
C ILE A 31 0.43 13.89 18.78
N PRO A 32 0.72 13.78 20.10
CA PRO A 32 -0.22 13.18 21.04
C PRO A 32 -1.56 13.92 21.14
N GLY A 33 -2.63 13.17 21.41
CA GLY A 33 -3.97 13.70 21.68
C GLY A 33 -4.97 13.43 20.55
N ASP A 34 -6.16 13.99 20.70
CA ASP A 34 -7.25 13.84 19.73
C ASP A 34 -6.99 14.74 18.52
N GLN A 35 -6.97 14.13 17.34
CA GLN A 35 -6.69 14.81 16.08
C GLN A 35 -7.75 14.43 15.06
N VAL A 36 -8.14 15.38 14.21
CA VAL A 36 -9.09 15.13 13.11
C VAL A 36 -8.30 14.77 11.85
N ALA A 37 -8.59 13.59 11.29
CA ALA A 37 -7.98 13.15 10.05
C ALA A 37 -8.49 14.00 8.87
N VAL A 38 -7.57 14.56 8.07
CA VAL A 38 -7.90 15.40 6.92
C VAL A 38 -7.85 14.55 5.65
N TYR A 39 -8.94 14.55 4.89
CA TYR A 39 -8.99 13.86 3.59
C TYR A 39 -7.94 14.40 2.63
N ALA A 40 -7.22 13.51 1.96
CA ALA A 40 -6.07 13.85 1.14
C ALA A 40 -6.06 13.20 -0.26
N GLY A 41 -7.18 12.59 -0.65
CA GLY A 41 -7.34 11.95 -1.96
C GLY A 41 -7.88 10.54 -1.86
N GLN A 42 -8.14 9.94 -3.01
CA GLN A 42 -8.60 8.56 -3.11
C GLN A 42 -8.11 7.95 -4.42
N ILE A 43 -8.06 6.62 -4.44
CA ILE A 43 -7.76 5.84 -5.64
C ILE A 43 -8.75 4.69 -5.74
N TYR A 44 -9.23 4.46 -6.96
CA TYR A 44 -10.03 3.29 -7.30
C TYR A 44 -9.12 2.09 -7.57
N LEU A 45 -9.35 0.98 -6.87
CA LEU A 45 -8.47 -0.18 -6.87
C LEU A 45 -9.07 -1.45 -7.48
N GLY A 46 -10.41 -1.51 -7.59
CA GLY A 46 -11.10 -2.63 -8.23
C GLY A 46 -12.50 -2.89 -7.66
N THR A 47 -13.19 -3.88 -8.24
CA THR A 47 -14.57 -4.24 -7.90
C THR A 47 -14.70 -5.43 -6.95
N THR A 48 -13.59 -6.07 -6.59
CA THR A 48 -13.60 -7.28 -5.75
C THR A 48 -12.92 -7.03 -4.41
N ILE A 49 -13.27 -7.82 -3.40
CA ILE A 49 -12.63 -7.77 -2.07
C ILE A 49 -11.10 -7.90 -2.18
N SER A 50 -10.61 -8.76 -3.07
CA SER A 50 -9.18 -9.04 -3.23
C SER A 50 -8.42 -8.00 -4.05
N SER A 51 -9.10 -7.29 -4.95
CA SER A 51 -8.50 -6.20 -5.74
C SER A 51 -8.55 -4.84 -5.03
N ALA A 52 -9.54 -4.61 -4.16
CA ALA A 52 -9.83 -3.29 -3.59
C ALA A 52 -9.28 -3.04 -2.17
N ARG A 53 -9.07 -4.10 -1.38
CA ARG A 53 -8.73 -3.93 0.04
C ARG A 53 -7.24 -3.74 0.26
N VAL A 54 -6.86 -2.50 0.55
CA VAL A 54 -5.54 -2.17 1.09
C VAL A 54 -5.41 -2.74 2.49
N THR A 55 -4.32 -3.47 2.74
CA THR A 55 -4.03 -4.10 4.04
C THR A 55 -2.82 -3.49 4.71
N ALA A 56 -1.82 -3.07 3.94
CA ALA A 56 -0.64 -2.40 4.45
C ALA A 56 -0.17 -1.31 3.48
N ALA A 57 0.64 -0.40 3.99
CA ALA A 57 1.32 0.61 3.18
C ALA A 57 2.62 1.01 3.83
N ASP A 58 3.62 1.36 3.02
CA ASP A 58 4.91 1.86 3.49
C ASP A 58 5.51 2.90 2.55
N ARG A 59 6.49 3.68 3.03
CA ARG A 59 7.23 4.68 2.26
C ARG A 59 8.73 4.47 2.42
N HIS A 60 9.43 4.31 1.30
CA HIS A 60 10.88 4.35 1.30
C HIS A 60 11.37 5.78 1.55
N SER A 61 12.11 6.00 2.64
CA SER A 61 12.46 7.33 3.14
C SER A 61 13.25 8.17 2.12
N SER A 62 14.25 7.54 1.49
CA SER A 62 15.22 8.17 0.59
C SER A 62 14.67 8.41 -0.82
N SER A 63 14.08 7.38 -1.45
CA SER A 63 13.54 7.53 -2.82
C SER A 63 12.15 8.17 -2.87
N GLY A 64 11.47 8.25 -1.73
CA GLY A 64 10.09 8.72 -1.64
C GLY A 64 9.04 7.73 -2.17
N LYS A 65 9.41 6.60 -2.77
CA LYS A 65 8.39 5.64 -3.26
C LYS A 65 7.45 5.23 -2.12
N ILE A 66 6.16 5.18 -2.40
CA ILE A 66 5.19 4.56 -1.49
C ILE A 66 4.67 3.27 -2.11
N VAL A 67 4.28 2.32 -1.28
CA VAL A 67 3.65 1.06 -1.70
C VAL A 67 2.34 0.89 -0.96
N LEU A 68 1.31 0.42 -1.67
CA LEU A 68 0.10 -0.14 -1.11
C LEU A 68 0.09 -1.64 -1.36
N LEU A 69 -0.18 -2.41 -0.31
CA LEU A 69 -0.41 -3.85 -0.40
C LEU A 69 -1.92 -4.11 -0.51
N VAL A 70 -2.31 -4.76 -1.59
CA VAL A 70 -3.62 -5.40 -1.75
C VAL A 70 -3.42 -6.90 -1.97
N GLN A 71 -4.45 -7.72 -1.80
CA GLN A 71 -4.28 -9.18 -1.80
C GLN A 71 -3.72 -9.73 -3.12
N GLU A 72 -3.99 -9.07 -4.24
CA GLU A 72 -3.61 -9.55 -5.58
C GLU A 72 -2.32 -8.93 -6.13
N ARG A 73 -1.90 -7.78 -5.59
CA ARG A 73 -0.80 -6.99 -6.14
C ARG A 73 -0.22 -5.99 -5.16
N LEU A 74 0.97 -5.51 -5.49
CA LEU A 74 1.52 -4.28 -4.95
C LEU A 74 1.23 -3.13 -5.90
N ILE A 75 0.97 -1.94 -5.34
CA ILE A 75 0.79 -0.71 -6.11
C ILE A 75 1.81 0.28 -5.59
N VAL A 76 2.77 0.65 -6.44
CA VAL A 76 3.87 1.55 -6.10
C VAL A 76 3.63 2.90 -6.75
N PHE A 77 3.77 3.97 -5.98
CA PHE A 77 3.71 5.34 -6.49
C PHE A 77 5.07 6.04 -6.39
N SER A 78 5.41 6.77 -7.44
CA SER A 78 6.59 7.64 -7.53
C SER A 78 6.25 8.98 -8.19
N ASN A 79 7.19 9.92 -8.23
CA ASN A 79 7.08 11.16 -9.01
C ASN A 79 5.79 11.96 -8.74
N TYR A 80 5.38 12.03 -7.48
CA TYR A 80 4.21 12.76 -7.04
C TYR A 80 4.57 14.19 -6.57
N PRO A 81 3.66 15.17 -6.72
CA PRO A 81 3.89 16.53 -6.23
C PRO A 81 3.65 16.66 -4.72
N GLY A 82 4.72 16.92 -3.96
CA GLY A 82 4.65 17.12 -2.51
C GLY A 82 4.13 15.89 -1.78
N ASN A 83 3.09 16.04 -0.97
CA ASN A 83 2.45 14.94 -0.23
C ASN A 83 1.17 14.41 -0.91
N ARG A 84 1.00 14.64 -2.21
CA ARG A 84 -0.12 14.11 -3.01
C ARG A 84 0.25 12.76 -3.61
N PHE A 85 0.53 11.78 -2.74
CA PHE A 85 1.12 10.50 -3.13
C PHE A 85 0.31 9.72 -4.18
N LEU A 86 -1.02 9.80 -4.12
CA LEU A 86 -1.92 9.11 -5.05
C LEU A 86 -2.02 9.79 -6.43
N ASP A 87 -1.43 10.98 -6.59
CA ASP A 87 -1.36 11.71 -7.87
C ASP A 87 -0.04 11.43 -8.62
N GLY A 88 0.77 10.49 -8.12
CA GLY A 88 2.03 10.11 -8.73
C GLY A 88 1.91 9.10 -9.87
N GLU A 89 3.03 8.80 -10.50
CA GLU A 89 3.15 7.67 -11.42
C GLU A 89 2.90 6.36 -10.66
N GLN A 90 1.99 5.55 -11.20
CA GLN A 90 1.58 4.28 -10.61
C GLN A 90 2.21 3.11 -11.38
N THR A 91 2.82 2.18 -10.64
CA THR A 91 3.27 0.88 -11.17
C THR A 91 2.69 -0.24 -10.34
N GLU A 92 2.09 -1.24 -10.99
CA GLU A 92 1.50 -2.39 -10.31
C GLU A 92 2.33 -3.66 -10.51
N TYR A 93 2.44 -4.46 -9.45
CA TYR A 93 3.15 -5.73 -9.43
C TYR A 93 2.20 -6.82 -8.95
N GLY A 94 1.62 -7.58 -9.89
CA GLY A 94 0.78 -8.73 -9.58
C GLY A 94 1.57 -9.89 -8.98
N PHE A 95 0.96 -10.62 -8.04
CA PHE A 95 1.55 -11.85 -7.52
C PHE A 95 1.31 -13.02 -8.48
N THR A 96 2.39 -13.76 -8.82
CA THR A 96 2.27 -14.97 -9.64
C THR A 96 1.51 -16.09 -8.93
N THR A 97 1.67 -16.16 -7.60
CA THR A 97 0.86 -16.99 -6.71
C THR A 97 0.22 -16.10 -5.66
N LYS A 98 -1.11 -16.13 -5.57
CA LYS A 98 -1.85 -15.29 -4.62
C LYS A 98 -1.45 -15.65 -3.19
N PRO A 99 -0.93 -14.69 -2.39
CA PRO A 99 -0.64 -14.93 -0.98
C PRO A 99 -1.94 -15.08 -0.18
N GLY A 100 -1.80 -15.60 1.03
CA GLY A 100 -2.88 -15.67 2.02
C GLY A 100 -3.28 -14.29 2.56
N GLN A 101 -3.46 -14.19 3.88
CA GLN A 101 -3.74 -12.90 4.51
C GLN A 101 -2.42 -12.18 4.79
N ALA A 102 -2.11 -11.17 3.96
CA ALA A 102 -0.93 -10.34 4.13
C ALA A 102 -1.30 -8.96 4.68
N GLU A 103 -0.76 -8.59 5.85
CA GLU A 103 -1.10 -7.35 6.58
C GLU A 103 0.16 -6.52 6.93
N GLY A 104 1.33 -6.90 6.41
CA GLY A 104 2.58 -6.17 6.62
C GLY A 104 3.39 -6.04 5.33
N ILE A 105 3.92 -4.84 5.09
CA ILE A 105 4.80 -4.49 3.98
C ILE A 105 5.83 -3.48 4.47
N LEU A 106 7.09 -3.62 4.06
CA LEU A 106 8.19 -2.71 4.41
C LEU A 106 9.20 -2.63 3.28
N PHE A 107 9.62 -1.42 2.89
CA PHE A 107 10.78 -1.23 2.03
C PHE A 107 12.07 -1.53 2.79
N VAL A 108 12.88 -2.41 2.23
CA VAL A 108 14.27 -2.64 2.69
C VAL A 108 15.29 -1.96 1.76
N SER A 109 14.89 -1.61 0.54
CA SER A 109 15.61 -0.72 -0.36
C SER A 109 14.62 -0.04 -1.32
N ALA A 110 15.11 0.83 -2.22
CA ALA A 110 14.26 1.44 -3.26
C ALA A 110 13.65 0.43 -4.26
N ASN A 111 14.12 -0.83 -4.26
CA ASN A 111 13.73 -1.88 -5.20
C ASN A 111 13.44 -3.23 -4.52
N SER A 112 13.43 -3.30 -3.19
CA SER A 112 13.08 -4.53 -2.47
C SER A 112 12.24 -4.26 -1.24
N LEU A 113 11.35 -5.20 -0.96
CA LEU A 113 10.37 -5.15 0.13
C LEU A 113 10.39 -6.45 0.92
N TYR A 114 10.02 -6.37 2.19
CA TYR A 114 9.53 -7.51 2.97
C TYR A 114 8.01 -7.45 3.10
N MET A 115 7.37 -8.61 2.94
CA MET A 115 5.92 -8.79 3.14
C MET A 115 5.66 -9.97 4.07
N THR A 116 4.70 -9.84 4.98
CA THR A 116 4.31 -10.90 5.91
C THR A 116 2.91 -11.44 5.58
N GLU A 117 2.78 -12.76 5.55
CA GLU A 117 1.52 -13.49 5.49
C GLU A 117 1.26 -14.19 6.83
N GLU A 118 0.05 -14.01 7.38
CA GLU A 118 -0.37 -14.61 8.64
C GLU A 118 -0.61 -16.12 8.52
N SER A 119 -0.33 -16.84 9.60
CA SER A 119 -0.79 -18.23 9.73
C SER A 119 -2.30 -18.28 9.95
N ASN A 120 -2.95 -19.33 9.45
CA ASN A 120 -4.31 -19.68 9.81
C ASN A 120 -4.36 -21.18 10.17
N ASN A 121 -5.56 -21.70 10.48
CA ASN A 121 -5.75 -23.11 10.86
C ASN A 121 -5.26 -24.13 9.81
N SER A 122 -5.10 -23.70 8.55
CA SER A 122 -4.73 -24.54 7.42
C SER A 122 -3.36 -24.21 6.79
N SER A 123 -2.72 -23.10 7.17
CA SER A 123 -1.44 -22.67 6.59
C SER A 123 -0.54 -21.98 7.61
N ARG A 124 0.76 -22.24 7.52
CA ARG A 124 1.78 -21.50 8.29
C ARG A 124 1.99 -20.11 7.66
N GLY A 125 2.30 -19.13 8.51
CA GLY A 125 2.67 -17.80 8.07
C GLY A 125 4.00 -17.81 7.32
N ARG A 126 4.22 -16.78 6.49
CA ARG A 126 5.39 -16.67 5.61
C ARG A 126 5.93 -15.25 5.62
N LEU A 127 7.26 -15.14 5.49
CA LEU A 127 7.95 -13.89 5.18
C LEU A 127 8.45 -13.98 3.73
N TYR A 128 8.17 -12.94 2.96
CA TYR A 128 8.56 -12.84 1.57
C TYR A 128 9.58 -11.72 1.39
N GLU A 129 10.64 -11.98 0.63
CA GLU A 129 11.43 -10.93 -0.02
C GLU A 129 10.87 -10.72 -1.43
N ILE A 130 10.47 -9.48 -1.73
CA ILE A 130 9.95 -9.09 -3.03
C ILE A 130 10.98 -8.16 -3.68
N ARG A 131 11.33 -8.43 -4.94
CA ARG A 131 12.19 -7.57 -5.74
C ARG A 131 11.39 -6.89 -6.85
N LEU A 132 11.33 -5.57 -6.79
CA LEU A 132 10.68 -4.73 -7.78
C LEU A 132 11.60 -4.63 -9.01
N ARG A 133 11.30 -5.40 -10.04
CA ARG A 133 11.96 -5.27 -11.35
C ARG A 133 11.17 -4.27 -12.18
N ASN A 134 11.83 -3.25 -12.71
CA ASN A 134 11.22 -2.43 -13.74
C ASN A 134 10.92 -3.34 -14.93
N GLY A 135 9.66 -3.40 -15.37
CA GLY A 135 9.36 -3.98 -16.66
C GLY A 135 10.11 -3.17 -17.69
N SER A 136 11.04 -3.78 -18.42
CA SER A 136 11.44 -3.23 -19.70
C SER A 136 10.16 -3.11 -20.51
N SER A 137 9.75 -1.89 -20.85
CA SER A 137 8.79 -1.67 -21.93
C SER A 137 9.28 -2.50 -23.11
N GLY A 138 8.50 -3.50 -23.52
CA GLY A 138 8.84 -4.33 -24.67
C GLY A 138 9.03 -3.44 -25.91
N ASN A 139 9.98 -3.86 -26.74
CA ASN A 139 10.27 -3.32 -28.09
C ASN A 139 9.00 -2.97 -28.88
#